data_AF-A0A2W4NTI4-F1
#
_entry.id   AF-A0A2W4NTI4-F1
#
_cell.length_a   1.000
_cell.length_b   1.000
_cell.length_c   1.000
_cell.angle_alpha   90.00
_cell.angle_beta   90.00
_cell.angle_gamma   90.00
#
_symmetry.space_group_name_H-M   'P 1'
#
loop_
_entity.id
_entity.type
_entity.pdbx_description
1 polymer ?
#
loop_
_entity_poly.entity_id
_entity_poly.type
_entity_poly.pdbx_seq_one_letter_code
_entity_poly.pdbx_strand_id
1 'polypeptide(L)'
;MSEQVVEQRTGAEDVIWDLSILYSGVDDPKINQDVQSITERVDAWVAQYRGRIAQLSAAELAQALREYEAFLDALGRLTSFAALTFYTDTTNPQYGALLQKLTEFSAEIEQKTLFMELEWNQVPDEAAQKVLDDPAIGKYRHMLEAERRYKPYQLSEVEEQLLVEKNVTGKNAWARFFTQLAGAARFEVDGRQLNQSQVIALLYEADRDLRRKAADAITTALRQRQMELTYIFNGPVPAKAVGDGPRGIHRGTHNEILD
;
A
#
# COMPACT_ATOMS: atom_id res chain seq x y z
N MET A 1 35.83 25.69 22.74
CA MET A 1 34.49 26.29 22.84
C MET A 1 33.75 25.85 21.60
N SER A 2 32.84 24.88 21.74
CA SER A 2 32.02 24.37 20.66
C SER A 2 31.02 25.45 20.26
N GLU A 3 31.27 26.10 19.14
CA GLU A 3 30.30 26.96 18.47
C GLU A 3 29.08 26.07 18.17
N GLN A 4 28.00 26.25 18.94
CA GLN A 4 26.73 25.61 18.61
C GLN A 4 26.30 26.19 17.27
N VAL A 5 26.42 25.39 16.20
CA VAL A 5 25.80 25.69 14.92
C VAL A 5 24.31 25.74 15.21
N VAL A 6 23.80 26.95 15.42
CA VAL A 6 22.37 27.21 15.56
C VAL A 6 21.73 26.62 14.31
N GLU A 7 20.85 25.65 14.52
CA GLU A 7 20.10 25.03 13.44
C GLU A 7 19.41 26.14 12.65
N GLN A 8 19.91 26.37 11.43
CA GLN A 8 19.48 27.50 10.64
C GLN A 8 18.04 27.24 10.25
N ARG A 9 17.11 27.94 10.91
CA ARG A 9 15.68 27.81 10.61
C ARG A 9 15.45 28.25 9.18
N THR A 10 15.01 27.31 8.37
CA THR A 10 14.68 27.45 6.97
C THR A 10 13.28 28.06 6.78
N GLY A 11 12.46 28.04 7.83
CA GLY A 11 11.04 28.41 7.78
C GLY A 11 10.15 27.28 7.25
N ALA A 12 10.74 26.12 6.95
CA ALA A 12 10.07 24.94 6.44
C ALA A 12 9.88 23.83 7.50
N GLU A 13 10.21 24.11 8.77
CA GLU A 13 10.20 23.10 9.84
C GLU A 13 8.81 22.49 10.08
N ASP A 14 7.76 23.28 9.83
CA ASP A 14 6.36 22.89 10.02
C ASP A 14 5.62 22.72 8.67
N VAL A 15 6.34 22.71 7.55
CA VAL A 15 5.74 22.56 6.22
C VAL A 15 5.42 21.09 5.97
N ILE A 16 4.14 20.78 6.05
CA ILE A 16 3.56 19.49 5.70
C ILE A 16 2.52 19.68 4.59
N TRP A 17 2.21 18.59 3.88
CA TRP A 17 1.07 18.56 2.96
C TRP A 17 -0.24 18.94 3.67
N ASP A 18 -1.08 19.71 2.97
CA ASP A 18 -2.42 20.03 3.44
C ASP A 18 -3.37 18.89 3.07
N LEU A 19 -3.71 18.08 4.07
CA LEU A 19 -4.65 16.96 3.95
C LEU A 19 -6.08 17.33 4.33
N SER A 20 -6.35 18.59 4.70
CA SER A 20 -7.68 19.06 5.10
C SER A 20 -8.72 18.99 3.99
N ILE A 21 -8.26 18.91 2.73
CA ILE A 21 -9.10 18.64 1.56
C ILE A 21 -9.77 17.26 1.60
N LEU A 22 -9.20 16.31 2.34
CA LEU A 22 -9.78 14.97 2.55
C LEU A 22 -10.53 14.91 3.88
N TYR A 23 -9.84 15.18 4.98
CA TYR A 23 -10.38 15.13 6.35
C TYR A 23 -9.70 16.19 7.22
N SER A 24 -10.44 16.75 8.18
CA SER A 24 -9.91 17.80 9.08
C SER A 24 -8.85 17.30 10.05
N GLY A 25 -8.73 15.99 10.24
CA GLY A 25 -7.78 15.35 11.14
C GLY A 25 -8.14 13.89 11.42
N VAL A 26 -7.35 13.22 12.26
CA VAL A 26 -7.53 11.79 12.56
C VAL A 26 -8.81 11.46 13.33
N ASP A 27 -9.40 12.45 14.00
CA ASP A 27 -10.66 12.34 14.75
C ASP A 27 -11.86 12.88 13.95
N ASP A 28 -11.70 13.17 12.66
CA ASP A 28 -12.79 13.67 11.82
C ASP A 28 -13.93 12.62 11.76
N PRO A 29 -15.17 12.94 12.19
CA PRO A 29 -16.29 12.00 12.16
C PRO A 29 -16.61 11.50 10.74
N LYS A 30 -16.24 12.26 9.69
CA LYS A 30 -16.40 11.87 8.29
C LYS A 30 -15.66 10.58 7.97
N ILE A 31 -14.53 10.29 8.63
CA ILE A 31 -13.79 9.03 8.47
C ILE A 31 -14.70 7.84 8.75
N ASN A 32 -15.42 7.85 9.87
CA ASN A 32 -16.31 6.74 10.23
C ASN A 32 -17.56 6.68 9.33
N GLN A 33 -18.05 7.84 8.88
CA GLN A 33 -19.16 7.89 7.92
C GLN A 33 -18.77 7.29 6.57
N ASP A 34 -17.57 7.60 6.07
CA ASP A 34 -17.07 7.07 4.81
C ASP A 34 -16.78 5.56 4.92
N VAL A 35 -16.21 5.10 6.05
CA VAL A 35 -16.07 3.65 6.34
C VAL A 35 -17.43 2.95 6.24
N GLN A 36 -18.44 3.45 6.95
CA GLN A 36 -19.78 2.86 6.93
C GLN A 36 -20.40 2.88 5.51
N SER A 37 -20.28 4.00 4.81
CA SER A 37 -20.81 4.15 3.46
C SER A 37 -20.15 3.19 2.46
N ILE A 38 -18.83 3.00 2.55
CA ILE A 38 -18.10 2.04 1.73
C ILE A 38 -18.59 0.62 2.04
N THR A 39 -18.70 0.24 3.32
CA THR A 39 -19.20 -1.08 3.72
C THR A 39 -20.58 -1.37 3.15
N GLU A 40 -21.53 -0.44 3.30
CA GLU A 40 -22.90 -0.63 2.80
C GLU A 40 -22.93 -0.77 1.27
N ARG A 41 -22.15 0.04 0.55
CA ARG A 41 -22.05 -0.04 -0.92
C ARG A 41 -21.42 -1.34 -1.38
N VAL A 42 -20.36 -1.79 -0.72
CA VAL A 42 -19.67 -3.05 -1.04
C VAL A 42 -20.59 -4.22 -0.74
N ASP A 43 -21.27 -4.26 0.40
CA ASP A 43 -22.17 -5.36 0.76
C ASP A 43 -23.34 -5.47 -0.23
N ALA A 44 -23.91 -4.33 -0.64
CA ALA A 44 -24.94 -4.30 -1.69
C ALA A 44 -24.42 -4.80 -3.04
N TRP A 45 -23.22 -4.35 -3.43
CA TRP A 45 -22.57 -4.76 -4.68
C TRP A 45 -22.25 -6.26 -4.69
N VAL A 46 -21.70 -6.79 -3.60
CA VAL A 46 -21.43 -8.22 -3.41
C VAL A 46 -22.73 -9.03 -3.54
N ALA A 47 -23.80 -8.62 -2.85
CA ALA A 47 -25.09 -9.30 -2.91
C ALA A 47 -25.70 -9.30 -4.32
N GLN A 48 -25.41 -8.27 -5.12
CA GLN A 48 -25.96 -8.12 -6.46
C GLN A 48 -25.19 -8.95 -7.50
N TYR A 49 -23.86 -9.00 -7.43
CA TYR A 49 -23.01 -9.51 -8.51
C TYR A 49 -22.27 -10.82 -8.21
N ARG A 50 -22.11 -11.22 -6.96
CA ARG A 50 -21.40 -12.48 -6.62
C ARG A 50 -22.10 -13.70 -7.20
N GLY A 51 -21.34 -14.57 -7.83
CA GLY A 51 -21.78 -15.76 -8.56
C GLY A 51 -22.47 -15.45 -9.88
N ARG A 52 -22.46 -14.18 -10.33
CA ARG A 52 -23.25 -13.71 -11.47
C ARG A 52 -22.41 -13.07 -12.57
N ILE A 53 -21.10 -12.87 -12.39
CA ILE A 53 -20.25 -12.13 -13.33
C ILE A 53 -20.27 -12.75 -14.73
N ALA A 54 -20.22 -14.08 -14.82
CA ALA A 54 -20.21 -14.80 -16.10
C ALA A 54 -21.53 -14.70 -16.88
N GLN A 55 -22.61 -14.29 -16.23
CA GLN A 55 -23.95 -14.17 -16.83
C GLN A 55 -24.33 -12.72 -17.17
N LEU A 56 -23.52 -11.73 -16.76
CA LEU A 56 -23.78 -10.33 -17.06
C LEU A 56 -23.57 -10.04 -18.55
N SER A 57 -24.46 -9.23 -19.12
CA SER A 57 -24.19 -8.56 -20.39
C SER A 57 -23.05 -7.54 -20.24
N ALA A 58 -22.46 -7.12 -21.35
CA ALA A 58 -21.41 -6.10 -21.35
C ALA A 58 -21.86 -4.79 -20.66
N ALA A 59 -23.11 -4.37 -20.87
CA ALA A 59 -23.65 -3.17 -20.22
C ALA A 59 -23.82 -3.35 -18.71
N GLU A 60 -24.28 -4.52 -18.26
CA GLU A 60 -24.42 -4.84 -16.83
C GLU A 60 -23.05 -4.96 -16.15
N LEU A 61 -22.06 -5.57 -16.81
CA LEU A 61 -20.69 -5.64 -16.30
C LEU A 61 -20.06 -4.25 -16.21
N ALA A 62 -20.23 -3.40 -17.23
CA ALA A 62 -19.75 -2.02 -17.19
C ALA A 62 -20.36 -1.21 -16.04
N GLN A 63 -21.64 -1.46 -15.72
CA GLN A 63 -22.30 -0.86 -14.57
C GLN A 63 -21.72 -1.39 -13.25
N ALA A 64 -21.52 -2.70 -13.13
CA ALA A 64 -20.88 -3.32 -11.96
C ALA A 64 -19.48 -2.73 -11.72
N LEU A 65 -18.67 -2.58 -12.78
CA LEU A 65 -17.33 -2.01 -12.71
C LEU A 65 -17.31 -0.53 -12.35
N ARG A 66 -18.34 0.24 -12.73
CA ARG A 66 -18.47 1.63 -12.31
C ARG A 66 -18.75 1.77 -10.83
N GLU A 67 -19.62 0.91 -10.30
CA GLU A 67 -19.90 0.86 -8.87
C GLU A 67 -18.66 0.42 -8.08
N TYR A 68 -17.94 -0.59 -8.59
CA TYR A 68 -16.66 -1.08 -8.10
C TYR A 68 -15.62 0.05 -8.01
N GLU A 69 -15.35 0.73 -9.13
CA GLU A 69 -14.45 1.88 -9.21
C GLU A 69 -14.82 2.97 -8.19
N ALA A 70 -16.11 3.28 -8.06
CA ALA A 70 -16.56 4.38 -7.23
C ALA A 70 -16.42 4.13 -5.72
N PHE A 71 -16.42 2.89 -5.24
CA PHE A 71 -16.09 2.61 -3.83
C PHE A 71 -14.60 2.41 -3.62
N LEU A 72 -13.87 1.92 -4.62
CA LEU A 72 -12.40 1.85 -4.56
C LEU A 72 -11.76 3.25 -4.54
N ASP A 73 -12.28 4.22 -5.30
CA ASP A 73 -11.81 5.62 -5.22
C ASP A 73 -12.02 6.20 -3.81
N ALA A 74 -13.18 5.95 -3.20
CA ALA A 74 -13.47 6.38 -1.83
C ALA A 74 -12.54 5.71 -0.81
N LEU A 75 -12.34 4.40 -0.91
CA LEU A 75 -11.41 3.65 -0.08
C LEU A 75 -9.98 4.15 -0.25
N GLY A 76 -9.54 4.40 -1.49
CA GLY A 76 -8.21 4.91 -1.82
C GLY A 76 -7.94 6.28 -1.21
N ARG A 77 -8.91 7.21 -1.24
CA ARG A 77 -8.79 8.52 -0.57
C ARG A 77 -8.62 8.36 0.95
N LEU A 78 -9.43 7.49 1.54
CA LEU A 78 -9.44 7.22 2.98
C LEU A 78 -8.11 6.61 3.46
N THR A 79 -7.62 5.58 2.77
CA THR A 79 -6.35 4.92 3.12
C THR A 79 -5.14 5.80 2.82
N SER A 80 -5.19 6.59 1.73
CA SER A 80 -4.15 7.58 1.42
C SER A 80 -4.05 8.66 2.49
N PHE A 81 -5.17 9.17 2.98
CA PHE A 81 -5.17 10.13 4.11
C PHE A 81 -4.46 9.54 5.33
N ALA A 82 -4.79 8.31 5.69
CA ALA A 82 -4.19 7.62 6.84
C ALA A 82 -2.67 7.43 6.68
N ALA A 83 -2.24 6.96 5.51
CA ALA A 83 -0.84 6.74 5.21
C ALA A 83 -0.03 8.06 5.19
N LEU A 84 -0.52 9.08 4.48
CA LEU A 84 0.13 10.39 4.40
C LEU A 84 0.20 11.07 5.76
N THR A 85 -0.85 10.95 6.58
CA THR A 85 -0.87 11.44 7.96
C THR A 85 0.14 10.69 8.83
N PHE A 86 0.25 9.37 8.71
CA PHE A 86 1.26 8.60 9.43
C PHE A 86 2.70 8.97 9.03
N TYR A 87 2.93 9.32 7.77
CA TYR A 87 4.27 9.71 7.30
C TYR A 87 4.72 11.10 7.75
N THR A 88 3.82 11.96 8.24
CA THR A 88 4.26 13.24 8.86
C THR A 88 4.90 13.02 10.22
N ASP A 89 4.43 12.02 10.98
CA ASP A 89 5.02 11.59 12.25
C ASP A 89 4.76 10.11 12.51
N THR A 90 5.73 9.27 12.13
CA THR A 90 5.65 7.81 12.28
C THR A 90 5.69 7.34 13.73
N THR A 91 5.98 8.23 14.68
CA THR A 91 6.05 7.94 16.12
C THR A 91 4.76 8.30 16.86
N ASN A 92 3.83 8.99 16.19
CA ASN A 92 2.55 9.35 16.78
C ASN A 92 1.61 8.13 16.90
N PRO A 93 1.18 7.76 18.13
CA PRO A 93 0.35 6.58 18.34
C PRO A 93 -1.05 6.69 17.71
N GLN A 94 -1.63 7.89 17.64
CA GLN A 94 -2.96 8.09 17.03
C GLN A 94 -2.90 7.87 15.52
N TYR A 95 -1.83 8.35 14.87
CA TYR A 95 -1.65 8.17 13.42
C TYR A 95 -1.40 6.71 13.09
N GLY A 96 -0.57 6.04 13.91
CA GLY A 96 -0.34 4.60 13.80
C GLY A 96 -1.61 3.76 14.01
N ALA A 97 -2.50 4.16 14.92
CA ALA A 97 -3.78 3.48 15.15
C ALA A 97 -4.75 3.66 13.98
N LEU A 98 -4.87 4.89 13.45
CA LEU A 98 -5.71 5.17 12.27
C LEU A 98 -5.24 4.37 11.05
N LEU A 99 -3.93 4.36 10.79
CA LEU A 99 -3.34 3.57 9.69
C LEU A 99 -3.65 2.07 9.84
N GLN A 100 -3.52 1.52 11.06
CA GLN A 100 -3.84 0.11 11.30
C GLN A 100 -5.31 -0.20 10.99
N LYS A 101 -6.21 0.59 11.58
CA LYS A 101 -7.66 0.43 11.40
C LYS A 101 -8.05 0.46 9.91
N LEU A 102 -7.52 1.42 9.16
CA LEU A 102 -7.86 1.56 7.74
C LEU A 102 -7.15 0.54 6.84
N THR A 103 -6.01 0.01 7.26
CA THR A 103 -5.37 -1.14 6.59
C THR A 103 -6.21 -2.41 6.75
N GLU A 104 -6.69 -2.69 7.96
CA GLU A 104 -7.58 -3.84 8.23
C GLU A 104 -8.90 -3.72 7.47
N PHE A 105 -9.51 -2.52 7.48
CA PHE A 105 -10.71 -2.24 6.72
C PHE A 105 -10.51 -2.44 5.21
N SER A 106 -9.40 -1.94 4.65
CA SER A 106 -9.09 -2.15 3.23
C SER A 106 -8.96 -3.63 2.87
N ALA A 107 -8.34 -4.43 3.74
CA ALA A 107 -8.22 -5.87 3.53
C ALA A 107 -9.58 -6.58 3.56
N GLU A 108 -10.51 -6.16 4.43
CA GLU A 108 -11.89 -6.68 4.45
C GLU A 108 -12.61 -6.40 3.12
N ILE A 109 -12.47 -5.18 2.58
CA ILE A 109 -13.09 -4.82 1.29
C ILE A 109 -12.46 -5.61 0.14
N GLU A 110 -11.14 -5.77 0.12
CA GLU A 110 -10.42 -6.59 -0.87
C GLU A 110 -10.94 -8.03 -0.85
N GLN A 111 -11.04 -8.66 0.33
CA GLN A 111 -11.58 -10.02 0.47
C GLN A 111 -13.00 -10.16 -0.05
N LYS A 112 -13.88 -9.20 0.27
CA LYS A 112 -15.28 -9.22 -0.17
C LYS A 112 -15.42 -9.09 -1.68
N THR A 113 -14.50 -8.39 -2.34
CA THR A 113 -14.64 -8.02 -3.75
C THR A 113 -13.79 -8.87 -4.70
N LEU A 114 -12.86 -9.64 -4.17
CA LEU A 114 -11.96 -10.54 -4.90
C LEU A 114 -12.69 -11.44 -5.91
N PHE A 115 -13.92 -11.88 -5.62
CA PHE A 115 -14.70 -12.72 -6.54
C PHE A 115 -14.87 -12.09 -7.93
N MET A 116 -14.80 -10.76 -8.07
CA MET A 116 -14.89 -10.05 -9.35
C MET A 116 -13.88 -10.61 -10.36
N GLU A 117 -12.60 -10.53 -9.99
CA GLU A 117 -11.47 -10.95 -10.80
C GLU A 117 -11.51 -12.46 -11.00
N LEU A 118 -11.85 -13.20 -9.93
CA LEU A 118 -11.87 -14.65 -9.97
C LEU A 118 -12.93 -15.17 -10.95
N GLU A 119 -14.16 -14.67 -10.85
CA GLU A 119 -15.26 -15.08 -11.72
C GLU A 119 -15.03 -14.61 -13.17
N TRP A 120 -14.47 -13.41 -13.36
CA TRP A 120 -14.09 -12.92 -14.69
C TRP A 120 -13.07 -13.85 -15.37
N ASN A 121 -12.08 -14.34 -14.63
CA ASN A 121 -11.09 -15.27 -15.15
C ASN A 121 -11.64 -16.69 -15.40
N GLN A 122 -12.77 -17.06 -14.80
CA GLN A 122 -13.51 -18.28 -15.13
C GLN A 122 -14.37 -18.16 -16.40
N VAL A 123 -14.63 -16.95 -16.90
CA VAL A 123 -15.36 -16.75 -18.15
C VAL A 123 -14.59 -17.42 -19.31
N PRO A 124 -15.25 -18.25 -20.15
CA PRO A 124 -14.63 -18.85 -21.32
C PRO A 124 -14.10 -17.78 -22.27
N ASP A 125 -12.93 -18.03 -22.85
CA ASP A 125 -12.17 -17.03 -23.62
C ASP A 125 -12.99 -16.41 -24.77
N GLU A 126 -13.78 -17.22 -25.48
CA GLU A 126 -14.68 -16.75 -26.54
C GLU A 126 -15.80 -15.83 -26.02
N ALA A 127 -16.33 -16.10 -24.82
CA ALA A 127 -17.37 -15.28 -24.20
C ALA A 127 -16.78 -13.98 -23.64
N ALA A 128 -15.61 -14.05 -23.01
CA ALA A 128 -14.87 -12.89 -22.55
C ALA A 128 -14.52 -11.95 -23.72
N GLN A 129 -14.06 -12.50 -24.85
CA GLN A 129 -13.74 -11.70 -26.04
C GLN A 129 -14.96 -10.95 -26.58
N LYS A 130 -16.14 -11.58 -26.62
CA LYS A 130 -17.39 -10.91 -27.01
C LYS A 130 -17.73 -9.73 -26.10
N VAL A 131 -17.52 -9.88 -24.79
CA VAL A 131 -17.72 -8.80 -23.83
C VAL A 131 -16.71 -7.68 -24.05
N LEU A 132 -15.42 -8.01 -24.21
CA LEU A 132 -14.35 -7.03 -24.44
C LEU A 132 -14.56 -6.21 -25.72
N ASP A 133 -15.11 -6.83 -26.76
CA ASP A 133 -15.40 -6.19 -28.06
C ASP A 133 -16.70 -5.36 -28.06
N ASP A 134 -17.50 -5.44 -27.00
CA ASP A 134 -18.72 -4.65 -26.87
C ASP A 134 -18.37 -3.19 -26.50
N PRO A 135 -18.86 -2.18 -27.26
CA PRO A 135 -18.63 -0.77 -26.96
C PRO A 135 -19.09 -0.32 -25.57
N ALA A 136 -20.05 -1.03 -24.95
CA ALA A 136 -20.55 -0.71 -23.62
C ALA A 136 -19.49 -0.86 -22.52
N ILE A 137 -18.48 -1.73 -22.70
CA ILE A 137 -17.37 -1.89 -21.76
C ILE A 137 -16.49 -0.64 -21.72
N GLY A 138 -16.31 0.04 -22.85
CA GLY A 138 -15.62 1.32 -22.94
C GLY A 138 -14.24 1.31 -22.25
N LYS A 139 -14.05 2.21 -21.27
CA LYS A 139 -12.77 2.40 -20.56
C LYS A 139 -12.31 1.19 -19.75
N TYR A 140 -13.20 0.27 -19.40
CA TYR A 140 -12.87 -0.90 -18.57
C TYR A 140 -12.23 -2.04 -19.36
N ARG A 141 -12.20 -1.96 -20.70
CA ARG A 141 -11.67 -3.03 -21.56
C ARG A 141 -10.24 -3.40 -21.18
N HIS A 142 -9.38 -2.40 -21.05
CA HIS A 142 -7.96 -2.63 -20.76
C HIS A 142 -7.75 -3.32 -19.41
N MET A 143 -8.48 -2.89 -18.38
CA MET A 143 -8.45 -3.52 -17.06
C MET A 143 -8.85 -5.00 -17.14
N LEU A 144 -9.98 -5.29 -17.78
CA LEU A 144 -10.45 -6.67 -17.95
C LEU A 144 -9.48 -7.54 -18.77
N GLU A 145 -8.82 -6.98 -19.80
CA GLU A 145 -7.77 -7.66 -20.54
C GLU A 145 -6.50 -7.93 -19.69
N ALA A 146 -6.14 -6.99 -18.82
CA ALA A 146 -5.01 -7.14 -17.90
C ALA A 146 -5.28 -8.25 -16.88
N GLU A 147 -6.48 -8.29 -16.28
CA GLU A 147 -6.89 -9.33 -15.33
C GLU A 147 -6.75 -10.74 -15.90
N ARG A 148 -7.07 -10.91 -17.19
CA ARG A 148 -6.98 -12.18 -17.90
C ARG A 148 -5.54 -12.71 -18.00
N ARG A 149 -4.52 -11.86 -17.89
CA ARG A 149 -3.11 -12.28 -17.89
C ARG A 149 -2.74 -13.03 -16.61
N TYR A 150 -3.47 -12.78 -15.52
CA TYR A 150 -3.26 -13.41 -14.23
C TYR A 150 -4.00 -14.75 -14.06
N LYS A 151 -4.92 -15.09 -14.97
CA LYS A 151 -5.67 -16.36 -14.97
C LYS A 151 -4.79 -17.62 -14.72
N PRO A 152 -3.60 -17.79 -15.32
CA PRO A 152 -2.75 -18.97 -15.06
C PRO A 152 -2.16 -19.04 -13.66
N TYR A 153 -2.11 -17.90 -12.96
CA TYR A 153 -1.49 -17.72 -11.65
C TYR A 153 -2.52 -17.58 -10.53
N GLN A 154 -3.81 -17.68 -10.86
CA GLN A 154 -4.91 -17.48 -9.93
C GLN A 154 -5.16 -18.74 -9.10
N LEU A 155 -5.36 -18.56 -7.79
CA LEU A 155 -5.75 -19.64 -6.88
C LEU A 155 -7.27 -19.75 -6.74
N SER A 156 -7.74 -20.70 -5.94
CA SER A 156 -9.16 -20.72 -5.54
C SER A 156 -9.49 -19.49 -4.69
N GLU A 157 -10.77 -19.11 -4.66
CA GLU A 157 -11.24 -17.95 -3.89
C GLU A 157 -10.86 -18.03 -2.41
N VAL A 158 -10.97 -19.22 -1.82
CA VAL A 158 -10.60 -19.45 -0.42
C VAL A 158 -9.10 -19.25 -0.21
N GLU A 159 -8.26 -19.74 -1.11
CA GLU A 159 -6.81 -19.59 -1.02
C GLU A 159 -6.38 -18.12 -1.16
N GLU A 160 -6.98 -17.39 -2.09
CA GLU A 160 -6.70 -15.97 -2.27
C GLU A 160 -7.16 -15.14 -1.06
N GLN A 161 -8.37 -15.38 -0.52
CA GLN A 161 -8.85 -14.70 0.70
C GLN A 161 -7.92 -14.93 1.90
N LEU A 162 -7.47 -16.19 2.09
CA LEU A 162 -6.52 -16.54 3.15
C LEU A 162 -5.17 -15.82 2.98
N LEU A 163 -4.72 -15.62 1.74
CA LEU A 163 -3.48 -14.88 1.47
C LEU A 163 -3.62 -13.38 1.75
N VAL A 164 -4.76 -12.77 1.43
CA VAL A 164 -5.05 -11.37 1.79
C VAL A 164 -5.03 -11.21 3.31
N GLU A 165 -5.73 -12.07 4.06
CA GLU A 165 -5.78 -12.01 5.53
C GLU A 165 -4.39 -12.17 6.15
N LYS A 166 -3.65 -13.18 5.67
CA LYS A 166 -2.28 -13.45 6.11
C LYS A 166 -1.34 -12.27 5.85
N ASN A 167 -1.52 -11.53 4.75
CA ASN A 167 -0.60 -10.45 4.38
C ASN A 167 -0.64 -9.28 5.37
N VAL A 168 -1.78 -9.02 6.01
CA VAL A 168 -1.95 -7.97 7.03
C VAL A 168 -0.96 -8.16 8.18
N THR A 169 -0.90 -9.37 8.74
CA THR A 169 0.00 -9.73 9.85
C THR A 169 1.37 -10.26 9.38
N GLY A 170 1.51 -10.54 8.08
CA GLY A 170 2.72 -11.01 7.44
C GLY A 170 3.53 -9.87 6.82
N LYS A 171 3.62 -9.85 5.48
CA LYS A 171 4.51 -8.94 4.74
C LYS A 171 4.26 -7.47 5.06
N ASN A 172 3.00 -7.06 5.26
CA ASN A 172 2.64 -5.67 5.51
C ASN A 172 3.12 -5.23 6.91
N ALA A 173 2.97 -6.10 7.93
CA ALA A 173 3.49 -5.84 9.26
C ALA A 173 5.03 -5.68 9.28
N TRP A 174 5.76 -6.50 8.51
CA TRP A 174 7.21 -6.35 8.36
C TRP A 174 7.62 -5.03 7.69
N ALA A 175 6.93 -4.64 6.61
CA ALA A 175 7.17 -3.37 5.93
C ALA A 175 6.88 -2.16 6.84
N ARG A 176 5.80 -2.24 7.63
CA ARG A 176 5.48 -1.23 8.65
C ARG A 176 6.55 -1.17 9.73
N PHE A 177 7.00 -2.32 10.24
CA PHE A 177 8.05 -2.36 11.26
C PHE A 177 9.36 -1.76 10.74
N PHE A 178 9.75 -2.06 9.50
CA PHE A 178 10.87 -1.41 8.83
C PHE A 178 10.72 0.12 8.82
N THR A 179 9.55 0.61 8.38
CA THR A 179 9.26 2.05 8.27
C THR A 179 9.38 2.73 9.63
N GLN A 180 8.81 2.13 10.69
CA GLN A 180 8.89 2.66 12.05
C GLN A 180 10.32 2.65 12.59
N LEU A 181 11.06 1.55 12.37
CA LEU A 181 12.45 1.44 12.80
C LEU A 181 13.35 2.47 12.11
N ALA A 182 13.16 2.67 10.80
CA ALA A 182 13.90 3.65 10.00
C ALA A 182 13.52 5.09 10.40
N GLY A 183 12.24 5.41 10.57
CA GLY A 183 11.78 6.74 10.97
C GLY A 183 12.20 7.13 12.39
N ALA A 184 12.28 6.16 13.30
CA ALA A 184 12.79 6.37 14.66
C ALA A 184 14.31 6.49 14.73
N ALA A 185 15.04 6.12 13.67
CA ALA A 185 16.50 6.20 13.67
C ALA A 185 17.00 7.64 13.83
N ARG A 186 18.09 7.80 14.58
CA ARG A 186 18.80 9.07 14.75
C ARG A 186 20.26 8.85 14.39
N PHE A 187 20.85 9.85 13.76
CA PHE A 187 22.17 9.81 13.18
C PHE A 187 23.01 10.92 13.79
N GLU A 188 24.08 10.56 14.48
CA GLU A 188 24.95 11.52 15.15
C GLU A 188 25.97 12.10 14.17
N VAL A 189 25.95 13.42 13.94
CA VAL A 189 26.94 14.15 13.15
C VAL A 189 27.37 15.40 13.92
N ASP A 190 28.66 15.50 14.24
CA ASP A 190 29.23 16.64 14.99
C ASP A 190 28.46 16.97 16.29
N GLY A 191 28.03 15.94 17.03
CA GLY A 191 27.30 16.05 18.28
C GLY A 191 25.80 16.37 18.14
N ARG A 192 25.27 16.46 16.91
CA ARG A 192 23.84 16.65 16.63
C ARG A 192 23.19 15.31 16.29
N GLN A 193 22.00 15.07 16.85
CA GLN A 193 21.16 13.92 16.50
C GLN A 193 20.20 14.32 15.38
N LEU A 194 20.46 13.81 14.17
CA LEU A 194 19.69 14.13 12.97
C LEU A 194 18.72 12.99 12.63
N ASN A 195 17.57 13.33 12.04
CA ASN A 195 16.72 12.34 11.38
C ASN A 195 17.29 11.92 10.01
N GLN A 196 16.67 10.92 9.37
CA GLN A 196 17.16 10.37 8.11
C GLN A 196 17.23 11.41 6.98
N SER A 197 16.19 12.24 6.82
CA SER A 197 16.15 13.27 5.77
C SER A 197 17.23 14.32 5.97
N GLN A 198 17.43 14.77 7.22
CA GLN A 198 18.47 15.74 7.58
C GLN A 198 19.87 15.20 7.27
N VAL A 199 20.20 13.97 7.69
CA VAL A 199 21.55 13.41 7.45
C VAL A 199 21.78 13.11 5.96
N ILE A 200 20.76 12.72 5.21
CA ILE A 200 20.85 12.53 3.75
C ILE A 200 21.07 13.87 3.05
N ALA A 201 20.43 14.95 3.50
CA ALA A 201 20.64 16.29 2.93
C ALA A 201 22.13 16.72 3.04
N LEU A 202 22.80 16.37 4.14
CA LEU A 202 24.23 16.65 4.32
C LEU A 202 25.13 15.95 3.28
N LEU A 203 24.67 14.87 2.63
CA LEU A 203 25.41 14.19 1.56
C LEU A 203 25.49 15.02 0.26
N TYR A 204 24.73 16.11 0.15
CA TYR A 204 24.73 16.99 -1.02
C TYR A 204 25.45 18.32 -0.77
N GLU A 205 25.94 18.56 0.45
CA GLU A 205 26.67 19.77 0.81
C GLU A 205 28.01 19.89 0.09
N ALA A 206 28.48 21.11 -0.15
CA ALA A 206 29.74 21.37 -0.85
C ALA A 206 30.97 20.85 -0.06
N ASP A 207 30.91 20.88 1.27
CA ASP A 207 31.98 20.42 2.15
C ASP A 207 32.15 18.89 2.13
N ARG A 208 33.33 18.44 1.68
CA ARG A 208 33.67 17.01 1.60
C ARG A 208 33.76 16.33 2.96
N ASP A 209 34.29 16.99 3.99
CA ASP A 209 34.45 16.38 5.30
C ASP A 209 33.07 16.19 5.97
N LEU A 210 32.17 17.16 5.81
CA LEU A 210 30.78 17.05 6.24
C LEU A 210 30.06 15.87 5.57
N ARG A 211 30.17 15.74 4.24
CA ARG A 211 29.59 14.59 3.51
C ARG A 211 30.13 13.25 4.04
N ARG A 212 31.43 13.18 4.30
CA ARG A 212 32.07 11.96 4.84
C ARG A 212 31.52 11.61 6.22
N LYS A 213 31.46 12.57 7.15
CA LYS A 213 30.90 12.36 8.49
C LYS A 213 29.43 11.91 8.44
N ALA A 214 28.62 12.50 7.57
CA ALA A 214 27.24 12.08 7.37
C ALA A 214 27.12 10.63 6.85
N ALA A 215 27.94 10.25 5.87
CA ALA A 215 27.98 8.87 5.36
C ALA A 215 28.45 7.86 6.42
N ASP A 216 29.46 8.23 7.22
CA ASP A 216 29.97 7.42 8.34
C ASP A 216 28.90 7.25 9.43
N ALA A 217 28.13 8.30 9.74
CA ALA A 217 27.03 8.28 10.69
C ALA A 217 25.90 7.35 10.23
N ILE A 218 25.48 7.46 8.96
CA ILE A 218 24.49 6.55 8.35
C ILE A 218 24.96 5.10 8.46
N THR A 219 26.19 4.83 8.02
CA THR A 219 26.77 3.49 8.05
C THR A 219 26.83 2.93 9.47
N THR A 220 27.23 3.75 10.44
CA THR A 220 27.33 3.34 11.85
C THR A 220 25.96 2.99 12.42
N ALA A 221 24.96 3.86 12.23
CA ALA A 221 23.61 3.62 12.71
C ALA A 221 22.97 2.36 12.09
N LEU A 222 23.16 2.13 10.79
CA LEU A 222 22.69 0.92 10.12
C LEU A 222 23.41 -0.34 10.63
N ARG A 223 24.73 -0.27 10.87
CA ARG A 223 25.50 -1.39 11.44
C ARG A 223 25.06 -1.74 12.86
N GLN A 224 24.75 -0.74 13.69
CA GLN A 224 24.25 -0.97 15.05
C GLN A 224 22.90 -1.73 15.06
N ARG A 225 22.12 -1.63 13.98
CA ARG A 225 20.84 -2.31 13.79
C ARG A 225 20.91 -3.44 12.76
N GLN A 226 22.12 -3.92 12.47
CA GLN A 226 22.34 -4.87 11.36
C GLN A 226 21.51 -6.13 11.55
N MET A 227 21.39 -6.65 12.77
CA MET A 227 20.63 -7.86 13.06
C MET A 227 19.14 -7.65 12.75
N GLU A 228 18.55 -6.56 13.25
CA GLU A 228 17.14 -6.23 13.06
C GLU A 228 16.83 -6.00 11.59
N LEU A 229 17.65 -5.19 10.89
CA LEU A 229 17.47 -4.91 9.47
C LEU A 229 17.63 -6.18 8.61
N THR A 230 18.59 -7.04 8.95
CA THR A 230 18.77 -8.33 8.26
C THR A 230 17.55 -9.23 8.48
N TYR A 231 17.01 -9.29 9.69
CA TYR A 231 15.85 -10.11 10.00
C TYR A 231 14.58 -9.61 9.31
N ILE A 232 14.37 -8.29 9.32
CA ILE A 232 13.28 -7.62 8.60
C ILE A 232 13.35 -7.90 7.10
N PHE A 233 14.54 -7.88 6.50
CA PHE A 233 14.71 -8.20 5.08
C PHE A 233 14.46 -9.69 4.79
N ASN A 234 14.97 -10.57 5.65
CA ASN A 234 14.88 -12.02 5.44
C ASN A 234 13.49 -12.59 5.72
N GLY A 235 12.67 -11.98 6.59
CA GLY A 235 11.36 -12.50 6.96
C GLY A 235 10.35 -12.59 5.79
N PRO A 236 10.14 -11.50 5.02
CA PRO A 236 9.21 -11.50 3.89
C PRO A 236 9.63 -12.39 2.71
N VAL A 237 10.92 -12.66 2.53
CA VAL A 237 11.44 -13.39 1.34
C VAL A 237 10.89 -14.84 1.26
N PRO A 238 10.99 -15.68 2.32
CA PRO A 238 10.31 -16.98 2.35
C PRO A 238 8.79 -16.87 2.28
N ALA A 239 8.21 -15.84 2.90
CA ALA A 239 6.75 -15.64 2.88
C ALA A 239 6.24 -15.40 1.44
N LYS A 240 6.98 -14.62 0.64
CA LYS A 240 6.74 -14.45 -0.79
C LYS A 240 6.85 -15.78 -1.53
N ALA A 241 7.93 -16.54 -1.32
CA ALA A 241 8.10 -17.83 -1.98
C ALA A 241 6.98 -18.84 -1.67
N VAL A 242 6.40 -18.80 -0.47
CA VAL A 242 5.24 -19.62 -0.09
C VAL A 242 3.96 -19.19 -0.82
N GLY A 243 3.78 -17.90 -1.09
CA GLY A 243 2.63 -17.40 -1.87
C GLY A 243 2.79 -17.61 -3.38
N ASP A 244 4.02 -17.53 -3.89
CA ASP A 244 4.34 -17.68 -5.31
C ASP A 244 4.25 -19.15 -5.79
N GLY A 245 4.60 -20.10 -4.91
CA GLY A 245 4.64 -21.54 -5.23
C GLY A 245 3.30 -22.11 -5.74
N PRO A 246 2.19 -21.96 -5.00
CA PRO A 246 0.86 -22.40 -5.44
C PRO A 246 0.42 -21.73 -6.74
N ARG A 247 0.87 -20.49 -6.99
CA ARG A 247 0.59 -19.76 -8.23
C ARG A 247 1.43 -20.23 -9.41
N GLY A 248 2.38 -21.15 -9.22
CA GLY A 248 3.29 -21.60 -10.28
C GLY A 248 4.36 -20.56 -10.66
N ILE A 249 4.60 -19.55 -9.81
CA ILE A 249 5.63 -18.53 -10.02
C ILE A 249 6.97 -19.07 -9.47
N HIS A 250 8.00 -19.10 -10.32
CA HIS A 250 9.31 -19.64 -9.95
C HIS A 250 10.14 -18.65 -9.12
N ARG A 251 10.96 -19.16 -8.19
CA ARG A 251 11.85 -18.33 -7.37
C ARG A 251 12.80 -17.52 -8.26
N GLY A 252 12.75 -16.20 -8.13
CA GLY A 252 13.64 -15.28 -8.85
C GLY A 252 13.03 -14.57 -10.06
N THR A 253 11.83 -14.94 -10.51
CA THR A 253 11.08 -14.12 -11.47
C THR A 253 10.42 -12.96 -10.71
N HIS A 254 10.80 -11.72 -11.02
CA HIS A 254 10.13 -10.53 -10.50
C HIS A 254 8.69 -10.52 -10.99
N ASN A 255 7.74 -10.30 -10.07
CA ASN A 255 6.34 -10.04 -10.39
C ASN A 255 6.15 -8.72 -11.17
N GLU A 256 7.15 -7.83 -11.14
CA GLU A 256 7.16 -6.53 -11.82
C GLU A 256 7.20 -6.63 -13.36
N ILE A 257 7.19 -7.83 -13.95
CA ILE A 257 7.13 -8.02 -15.40
C ILE A 257 5.67 -8.06 -15.91
N LEU A 258 4.69 -8.12 -15.01
CA LEU A 258 3.26 -8.16 -15.36
C LEU A 258 2.49 -6.87 -15.04
N ASP A 259 3.12 -5.88 -14.40
CA ASP A 259 2.63 -4.51 -14.21
C ASP A 259 3.11 -3.58 -15.33
#